data_AF-A0A453KTC6-F1
#
_entry.id   AF-A0A453KTC6-F1
#
_cell.length_a   1.000
_cell.length_b   1.000
_cell.length_c   1.000
_cell.angle_alpha   90.00
_cell.angle_beta   90.00
_cell.angle_gamma   90.00
#
_symmetry.space_group_name_H-M   'P 1'
#
loop_
_entity.id
_entity.type
_entity.pdbx_description
1 polymer ?
#
loop_
_entity_poly.entity_id
_entity_poly.type
_entity_poly.pdbx_seq_one_letter_code
_entity_poly.pdbx_strand_id
1 'polypeptide(L)'
;MYDLIAVVRHNGDTPDSGHYIAWVKQEGELWIQYDDAMATMHISHEVLNLCGGVLNLCGGGQIAYLCLYRARVVQGCLESARA
;
A
#
# COMPACT_ATOMS: atom_id res chain seq x y z
N MET A 1 -12.74 9.77 -7.82
CA MET A 1 -12.61 8.55 -7.00
C MET A 1 -11.20 8.03 -7.14
N TYR A 2 -10.59 7.45 -6.10
CA TYR A 2 -9.19 7.03 -6.12
C TYR A 2 -9.06 5.60 -5.62
N ASP A 3 -8.06 4.88 -6.15
CA ASP A 3 -7.69 3.54 -5.72
C ASP A 3 -6.35 3.55 -5.01
N LEU A 4 -6.26 2.88 -3.86
CA LEU A 4 -4.98 2.61 -3.22
C LEU A 4 -4.20 1.63 -4.10
N ILE A 5 -3.02 2.05 -4.57
CA ILE A 5 -2.17 1.26 -5.47
C ILE A 5 -0.86 0.83 -4.82
N ALA A 6 -0.39 1.56 -3.81
CA ALA A 6 0.79 1.18 -3.06
C ALA A 6 0.80 1.78 -1.66
N VAL A 7 1.51 1.12 -0.75
CA VAL A 7 1.76 1.58 0.62
C VAL A 7 3.24 1.38 0.93
N VAL A 8 3.89 2.40 1.48
CA VAL A 8 5.21 2.26 2.09
C VAL A 8 5.03 2.18 3.58
N ARG A 9 5.59 1.12 4.18
CA ARG A 9 5.59 0.90 5.62
C ARG A 9 6.95 1.25 6.19
N HIS A 10 6.97 1.92 7.34
CA HIS A 10 8.12 1.99 8.22
C HIS A 10 7.99 0.89 9.29
N ASN A 11 9.02 0.06 9.41
CA ASN A 11 9.13 -0.99 10.42
C ASN A 11 10.25 -0.62 11.39
N GLY A 12 9.91 0.01 12.51
CA GLY A 12 10.87 0.39 13.54
C GLY A 12 10.21 1.10 14.71
N ASP A 13 10.72 0.87 15.92
CA ASP A 13 10.17 1.46 17.14
C ASP A 13 10.58 2.93 17.36
N THR A 14 11.51 3.44 16.54
CA THR A 14 12.00 4.82 16.60
C THR A 14 12.04 5.43 15.20
N PRO A 15 11.90 6.75 15.05
CA PRO A 15 11.92 7.40 13.72
C PRO A 15 13.29 7.37 13.04
N ASP A 16 14.38 7.32 13.82
CA ASP A 16 15.76 7.37 13.33
C ASP A 16 16.36 5.98 13.02
N SER A 17 15.59 4.91 13.24
CA SER A 17 15.99 3.55 12.90
C SER A 17 14.81 2.77 12.33
N GLY A 18 15.08 1.59 11.77
CA GLY A 18 14.06 0.73 11.17
C GLY A 18 14.30 0.48 9.69
N HIS A 19 13.29 -0.08 9.04
CA HIS A 19 13.36 -0.56 7.67
C HIS A 19 12.10 -0.19 6.88
N TYR A 20 12.27 0.16 5.60
CA TYR A 20 11.15 0.51 4.74
C TYR A 20 10.80 -0.65 3.80
N ILE A 21 9.52 -0.98 3.78
CA ILE A 21 8.99 -2.06 2.95
C ILE A 21 7.86 -1.49 2.10
N ALA A 22 7.94 -1.71 0.79
CA ALA A 22 6.91 -1.27 -0.14
C ALA A 22 5.93 -2.39 -0.45
N TRP A 23 4.64 -2.07 -0.45
CA TRP A 23 3.55 -2.95 -0.85
C TRP A 23 2.90 -2.36 -2.08
N VAL A 24 2.89 -3.09 -3.19
CA VAL A 24 2.36 -2.60 -4.47
C VAL A 24 1.26 -3.53 -4.95
N LYS A 25 0.07 -2.97 -5.23
CA LYS A 25 -1.09 -3.71 -5.72
C LYS A 25 -0.85 -4.12 -7.17
N GLN A 26 -1.07 -5.41 -7.44
CA GLN A 26 -1.08 -6.00 -8.77
C GLN A 26 -2.51 -6.22 -9.25
N GLU A 27 -2.65 -6.76 -10.45
CA GLU A 27 -3.96 -7.18 -10.96
C GLU A 27 -4.56 -8.32 -10.11
N GLY A 28 -5.89 -8.41 -10.07
CA GLY A 28 -6.58 -9.54 -9.44
C GLY A 28 -6.52 -9.58 -7.90
N GLU A 29 -6.51 -8.43 -7.23
CA GLU A 29 -6.45 -8.34 -5.75
C GLU A 29 -5.18 -8.99 -5.16
N LEU A 30 -4.10 -9.04 -5.92
CA LEU A 30 -2.78 -9.46 -5.45
C LEU A 30 -1.94 -8.25 -5.06
N TRP A 31 -0.97 -8.47 -4.17
CA TRP A 31 0.00 -7.48 -3.75
C TRP A 31 1.39 -8.10 -3.79
N ILE A 32 2.39 -7.28 -4.10
CA ILE A 32 3.79 -7.68 -3.95
C ILE A 32 4.39 -6.84 -2.85
N GLN A 33 5.00 -7.53 -1.88
CA GLN A 33 5.86 -6.94 -0.87
C GLN A 33 7.28 -6.88 -1.45
N TYR A 34 7.85 -5.69 -1.49
CA TYR A 34 9.24 -5.43 -1.84
C TYR A 34 10.00 -5.06 -0.57
N ASP A 35 10.89 -5.97 -0.17
CA ASP A 35 11.79 -5.86 0.96
C ASP A 35 13.24 -5.91 0.41
N ASP A 36 13.79 -4.74 0.11
CA ASP A 36 15.06 -4.56 -0.60
C ASP A 36 15.19 -5.43 -1.87
N ALA A 37 15.97 -6.50 -1.80
CA ALA A 37 16.22 -7.42 -2.92
C ALA A 37 15.18 -8.55 -3.03
N MET A 38 14.28 -8.68 -2.04
CA MET A 38 13.28 -9.73 -1.97
C MET A 38 11.91 -9.21 -2.40
N ALA A 39 11.24 -9.98 -3.26
CA ALA A 39 9.88 -9.71 -3.69
C ALA A 39 9.00 -10.93 -3.40
N THR A 40 7.96 -10.76 -2.57
CA THR A 40 7.01 -11.82 -2.20
C THR A 40 5.59 -11.44 -2.56
N MET A 41 4.82 -12.41 -3.07
CA MET A 41 3.44 -12.22 -3.49
C MET A 41 2.48 -12.56 -2.35
N HIS A 42 1.46 -11.70 -2.16
CA HIS A 42 0.47 -11.77 -1.10
C HIS A 42 -0.95 -11.53 -1.65
N ILE A 43 -1.95 -12.04 -0.95
CA ILE A 43 -3.36 -11.77 -1.27
C ILE A 43 -3.87 -10.54 -0.52
N SER A 44 -4.81 -9.78 -1.10
CA SER A 44 -5.28 -8.49 -0.54
C SER A 44 -5.76 -8.53 0.91
N HIS A 45 -6.33 -9.65 1.36
CA HIS A 45 -6.79 -9.80 2.74
C HIS A 45 -5.64 -9.70 3.76
N GLU A 46 -4.43 -10.15 3.39
CA GLU A 46 -3.24 -10.05 4.25
C GLU A 46 -2.76 -8.60 4.36
N VAL A 47 -2.84 -7.83 3.27
CA VAL A 47 -2.35 -6.44 3.21
C VAL A 47 -3.29 -5.45 3.92
N LEU A 48 -4.61 -5.65 3.84
CA LEU A 48 -5.57 -4.80 4.53
C LEU A 48 -5.48 -4.92 6.06
N ASN A 49 -5.14 -6.10 6.56
CA ASN A 49 -4.84 -6.30 7.99
C ASN A 49 -3.61 -5.49 8.45
N LEU A 50 -2.71 -5.15 7.53
CA LEU A 50 -1.52 -4.34 7.78
C LEU A 50 -1.82 -2.82 7.73
N CYS A 51 -2.96 -2.41 7.17
CA CYS A 51 -3.37 -1.02 7.03
C CYS A 51 -4.23 -0.51 8.21
N GLY A 52 -4.17 -1.18 9.37
CA GLY A 52 -4.85 -0.73 10.59
C GLY A 52 -6.28 -1.24 10.80
N GLY A 53 -6.64 -2.38 10.20
CA GLY A 53 -7.86 -3.11 10.58
C GLY A 53 -7.77 -3.62 12.02
N VAL A 54 -8.92 -3.66 12.73
CA VAL A 54 -9.07 -3.94 14.17
C VAL A 54 -8.73 -5.38 14.58
N LEU A 55 -7.50 -5.81 14.34
CA LEU A 55 -6.90 -6.98 14.94
C LEU A 55 -5.51 -6.57 15.40
N ASN A 56 -5.39 -6.44 16.73
CA ASN A 56 -4.17 -6.21 17.48
C ASN A 56 -3.10 -7.27 17.16
N LEU A 57 -2.43 -7.14 16.01
CA LEU A 57 -1.24 -7.91 15.67
C LEU A 57 0.02 -7.05 15.60
N CYS A 58 -0.10 -5.72 15.60
CA CYS A 58 1.06 -4.83 15.66
C CYS A 58 1.25 -4.28 17.07
N GLY A 59 1.66 -5.16 17.99
CA GLY A 59 2.50 -4.76 19.11
C GLY A 59 3.95 -4.72 18.62
N GLY A 60 4.44 -3.52 18.30
CA GLY A 60 5.75 -3.27 17.67
C GLY A 60 5.58 -2.25 16.54
N GLY A 61 6.42 -1.21 16.51
CA GLY A 61 6.29 0.03 15.73
C GLY A 61 6.23 -0.11 14.20
N GLN A 62 5.19 -0.74 13.69
CA GLN A 62 4.90 -0.85 12.26
C GLN A 62 3.79 0.12 11.88
N ILE A 63 4.10 1.05 10.98
CA ILE A 63 3.18 2.12 10.58
C ILE A 63 3.16 2.22 9.06
N ALA A 64 1.95 2.32 8.48
CA ALA A 64 1.78 2.76 7.10
C ALA A 64 2.22 4.24 7.01
N TYR A 65 3.38 4.48 6.41
CA TYR A 65 4.02 5.79 6.41
C TYR A 65 3.59 6.63 5.19
N LEU A 66 3.44 6.00 4.03
CA LEU A 66 3.00 6.65 2.80
C LEU A 66 1.96 5.81 2.07
N CYS A 67 0.81 6.41 1.73
CA CYS A 67 -0.24 5.78 0.94
C CYS A 67 -0.32 6.43 -0.45
N LEU A 68 -0.16 5.64 -1.50
CA LEU A 68 -0.21 6.11 -2.88
C LEU A 68 -1.54 5.73 -3.52
N TYR A 69 -2.22 6.75 -4.03
CA TYR A 69 -3.53 6.63 -4.65
C TYR A 69 -3.48 7.01 -6.13
N ARG A 70 -4.10 6.20 -6.98
CA ARG A 70 -4.30 6.50 -8.40
C ARG A 70 -5.72 7.02 -8.62
N ALA A 71 -5.86 8.08 -9.40
CA ALA A 71 -7.17 8.57 -9.82
C ALA A 71 -7.89 7.52 -10.68
N ARG A 72 -9.15 7.25 -10.37
CA ARG A 72 -10.04 6.49 -11.26
C ARG A 72 -10.42 7.38 -12.43
N VAL A 73 -10.08 6.94 -13.63
CA VAL A 73 -10.56 7.57 -14.85
C VAL A 73 -12.02 7.16 -15.04
N VAL A 74 -12.93 8.10 -14.81
CA VAL A 74 -14.34 7.92 -15.14
C VAL A 74 -14.49 8.20 -16.63
N GLN A 75 -15.01 7.24 -17.40
CA GLN A 75 -15.09 7.32 -18.86
C GLN A 75 -15.79 8.58 -19.40
N GLY A 76 -16.60 9.30 -18.60
CA GLY A 76 -17.26 10.54 -19.02
C GLY A 76 -16.44 11.82 -18.93
N CYS A 77 -15.30 11.85 -18.24
CA CYS A 77 -14.54 13.11 -18.04
C CYS A 77 -13.42 13.33 -19.08
N LEU A 78 -13.05 12.29 -19.83
CA LEU A 78 -11.99 12.37 -20.85
C LEU A 78 -12.38 13.19 -22.08
N GLU A 79 -13.68 13.44 -22.31
CA GLU A 79 -14.15 14.27 -23.42
C GLU A 79 -13.96 15.78 -23.15
N SER A 80 -13.95 16.20 -21.88
CA SER A 80 -13.76 17.61 -21.49
C SER A 80 -12.28 18.05 -21.48
N ALA A 81 -11.35 17.12 -21.24
CA ALA A 81 -9.92 17.41 -21.13
C ALA A 81 -9.17 17.44 -22.48
N ARG A 82 -9.89 17.34 -23.61
CA ARG A 82 -9.33 17.37 -24.98
C ARG A 82 -9.81 18.58 -25.81
N ALA A 83 -10.41 19.60 -25.18
CA ALA A 83 -10.81 20.85 -25.82
C ALA A 83 -9.73 21.93 -25.66
#